data_AF-A0A2V9CXL9-F1
#
_entry.id   AF-A0A2V9CXL9-F1
#
_cell.length_a   1.000
_cell.length_b   1.000
_cell.length_c   1.000
_cell.angle_alpha   90.00
_cell.angle_beta   90.00
_cell.angle_gamma   90.00
#
_symmetry.space_group_name_H-M   'P 1'
#
loop_
_entity.id
_entity.type
_entity.pdbx_description
1 polymer ?
#
loop_
_entity_poly.entity_id
_entity_poly.type
_entity_poly.pdbx_seq_one_letter_code
_entity_poly.pdbx_strand_id
1 'polypeptide(L)' 'MPPERQRRFPGRKSPSSLSKNLSQALLHDFGFQVPVLIKTAKEMKYVIEGNPFLKERGIDRNSMSLFFPRPRQRAPRKS' A
#
# COMPACT_ATOMS: atom_id res chain seq x y z
N MET A 1 24.20 23.73 3.62
CA MET A 1 24.15 22.27 3.40
C MET A 1 23.23 21.67 4.46
N PRO A 2 22.01 21.20 4.14
CA PRO A 2 21.20 20.48 5.12
C PRO A 2 21.72 19.04 5.28
N PRO A 3 21.67 18.45 6.49
CA PRO A 3 22.19 17.11 6.71
C PRO A 3 21.32 16.07 6.02
N GLU A 4 21.98 15.14 5.35
CA GLU A 4 21.40 13.98 4.67
C GLU A 4 20.59 13.17 5.71
N ARG A 5 19.26 13.20 5.60
CA ARG A 5 18.38 12.36 6.41
C ARG A 5 18.58 10.92 5.98
N GLN A 6 19.55 10.23 6.59
CA GLN A 6 19.68 8.79 6.50
C GLN A 6 18.31 8.19 6.88
N ARG A 7 17.62 7.62 5.90
CA ARG A 7 16.38 6.88 6.13
C ARG A 7 16.74 5.64 6.94
N ARG A 8 16.77 5.79 8.27
CA ARG A 8 16.86 4.65 9.18
C ARG A 8 15.64 3.79 8.91
N PHE A 9 15.84 2.63 8.29
CA PHE A 9 14.81 1.60 8.26
C PHE A 9 14.60 1.16 9.71
N PRO A 10 13.42 1.42 10.30
CA PRO A 10 13.21 1.06 11.69
C PRO A 10 13.30 -0.46 11.85
N GLY A 11 14.05 -0.93 12.86
CA GLY A 11 14.09 -2.33 13.26
C GLY A 11 12.68 -2.90 13.47
N ARG A 12 12.51 -4.21 13.24
CA ARG A 12 11.22 -4.94 13.08
C ARG A 12 10.06 -4.35 13.92
N LYS A 13 9.37 -3.35 13.35
CA LYS A 13 8.15 -2.76 13.90
C LYS A 13 6.98 -3.68 13.55
N SER A 14 6.04 -3.86 14.49
CA SER A 14 4.82 -4.60 14.19
C SER A 14 4.05 -3.93 13.04
N PRO A 15 3.33 -4.67 12.19
CA PRO A 15 2.60 -4.09 11.06
C PRO A 15 1.66 -2.94 11.46
N SER A 16 1.01 -3.06 12.63
CA SER A 16 0.11 -2.04 13.17
C SER A 16 0.86 -0.76 13.57
N SER A 17 2.03 -0.89 14.20
CA SER A 17 2.85 0.28 14.56
C SER A 17 3.44 0.97 13.33
N LEU A 18 3.77 0.20 12.28
CA LEU A 18 4.23 0.75 11.02
C LEU A 18 3.10 1.49 10.27
N SER A 19 1.91 0.89 10.20
CA SER A 19 0.73 1.51 9.58
C SER A 19 0.39 2.84 10.25
N LYS A 20 0.34 2.87 11.60
CA LYS A 20 0.06 4.10 12.36
C LYS A 20 1.11 5.19 12.12
N ASN A 21 2.39 4.85 12.18
CA ASN A 21 3.48 5.80 11.94
C ASN A 21 3.41 6.39 10.52
N LEU A 22 3.15 5.56 9.50
CA LEU A 22 3.06 6.03 8.13
C LEU A 22 1.84 6.93 7.91
N SER A 23 0.68 6.56 8.47
CA SER A 23 -0.53 7.39 8.37
C SER A 23 -0.34 8.75 9.04
N GLN A 24 0.33 8.80 10.21
CA GLN A 24 0.66 10.07 10.87
C GLN A 24 1.66 10.91 10.08
N ALA A 25 2.69 10.30 9.51
CA ALA A 25 3.65 11.00 8.66
C ALA A 25 2.97 11.60 7.41
N LEU A 26 2.10 10.83 6.75
CA LEU A 26 1.36 11.30 5.58
C LEU A 26 0.38 12.43 5.93
N LEU A 27 -0.29 12.34 7.08
CA LEU A 27 -1.14 13.42 7.57
C LEU A 27 -0.34 14.70 7.85
N HIS A 28 0.82 14.58 8.49
CA HIS A 28 1.68 15.72 8.79
C HIS A 28 2.22 16.38 7.52
N ASP A 29 2.71 15.58 6.56
CA ASP A 29 3.40 16.10 5.37
C ASP A 29 2.44 16.57 4.27
N PHE A 30 1.24 15.99 4.19
CA PHE A 30 0.29 16.25 3.10
C PHE A 30 -1.08 16.78 3.56
N GLY A 31 -1.36 16.82 4.86
CA GLY A 31 -2.58 17.40 5.41
C GLY A 31 -3.85 16.56 5.24
N PHE A 32 -3.75 15.29 4.81
CA PHE A 32 -4.89 14.39 4.69
C PHE A 32 -4.63 13.01 5.28
N GLN A 33 -5.67 12.41 5.86
CA GLN A 33 -5.61 11.02 6.30
C GLN A 33 -5.74 10.07 5.11
N VAL A 34 -4.89 9.05 5.11
CA VAL A 34 -4.92 7.97 4.14
C VAL A 34 -4.94 6.63 4.84
N PRO A 35 -5.80 5.69 4.41
CA PRO A 35 -5.78 4.33 4.91
C PRO A 35 -4.49 3.63 4.46
N VAL A 36 -3.71 3.12 5.43
CA VAL A 36 -2.44 2.44 5.17
C VAL A 36 -2.60 0.94 5.38
N LEU A 37 -2.41 0.17 4.30
CA LEU A 37 -2.34 -1.29 4.32
C LEU A 37 -0.88 -1.74 4.28
N ILE A 38 -0.47 -2.54 5.26
CA ILE A 38 0.85 -3.16 5.31
C ILE A 38 0.68 -4.64 4.98
N LYS A 39 1.44 -5.13 3.99
CA LYS A 39 1.50 -6.54 3.60
C LYS A 39 2.96 -6.98 3.55
N THR A 40 3.22 -8.18 4.07
CA THR A 40 4.53 -8.83 3.93
C THR A 40 4.70 -9.40 2.52
N ALA A 41 5.94 -9.66 2.12
CA ALA A 41 6.23 -10.33 0.86
C ALA A 41 5.55 -11.70 0.74
N LYS A 42 5.42 -12.44 1.85
CA LYS A 42 4.73 -13.74 1.90
C LYS A 42 3.23 -13.60 1.67
N GLU A 43 2.58 -12.63 2.32
CA GLU A 43 1.16 -12.35 2.09
C GLU A 43 0.90 -11.87 0.67
N MET A 44 1.78 -11.02 0.12
CA MET A 44 1.68 -10.58 -1.28
C MET A 44 1.83 -11.76 -2.24
N LYS A 45 2.78 -12.66 -2.01
CA LYS A 45 2.94 -13.88 -2.80
C LYS A 45 1.66 -14.73 -2.79
N TYR A 46 1.05 -14.91 -1.62
CA TYR A 46 -0.22 -15.63 -1.51
C TYR A 46 -1.36 -14.97 -2.30
N VAL A 47 -1.49 -13.64 -2.22
CA VAL A 47 -2.50 -12.89 -3.00
C VAL A 47 -2.28 -13.04 -4.49
N ILE A 48 -1.02 -13.00 -4.94
CA ILE A 48 -0.67 -13.19 -6.34
C ILE A 48 -1.01 -14.62 -6.78
N GLU A 49 -0.55 -15.65 -6.06
CA GLU A 49 -0.79 -17.06 -6.40
C GLU A 49 -2.28 -17.44 -6.39
N GLY A 50 -3.07 -16.81 -5.50
CA GLY A 50 -4.52 -16.99 -5.44
C GLY A 50 -5.30 -16.27 -6.54
N ASN A 51 -4.65 -15.45 -7.37
CA ASN A 51 -5.34 -14.65 -8.38
C ASN A 51 -5.90 -15.54 -9.50
N PRO A 52 -7.24 -15.58 -9.71
CA PRO A 52 -7.85 -16.41 -10.75
C PRO A 52 -7.39 -16.04 -12.16
N PHE A 53 -7.03 -14.77 -12.40
CA PHE A 53 -6.51 -14.32 -13.69
C PHE A 53 -5.14 -14.93 -14.01
N LEU A 54 -4.40 -15.46 -13.05
CA LEU A 54 -3.14 -16.17 -13.31
C LEU A 54 -3.32 -17.63 -13.76
N LYS A 55 -4.57 -18.12 -13.82
CA LYS A 55 -4.92 -19.48 -14.25
C LYS A 55 -5.44 -19.53 -15.68
N GLU A 56 -5.71 -18.38 -16.30
CA GLU A 56 -6.12 -18.31 -17.71
C GLU A 56 -4.92 -18.59 -18.63
N ARG A 57 -5.15 -19.45 -19.64
CA ARG A 57 -4.12 -19.77 -20.64
C ARG A 57 -3.83 -18.53 -21.49
N GLY A 58 -2.56 -18.14 -21.59
CA GLY A 58 -2.09 -17.04 -22.42
C GLY A 58 -1.63 -15.79 -21.66
N ILE A 59 -1.74 -15.77 -20.33
CA ILE A 59 -1.21 -14.67 -19.50
C ILE A 59 0.23 -14.99 -19.09
N ASP A 60 1.17 -14.16 -19.54
CA ASP A 60 2.56 -14.20 -19.07
C ASP A 60 2.64 -13.70 -17.63
N ARG A 61 3.13 -14.55 -16.74
CA ARG A 61 3.30 -14.24 -15.31
C ARG A 61 4.34 -13.15 -15.08
N ASN A 62 5.28 -12.95 -16.00
CA ASN A 62 6.32 -11.94 -15.86
C ASN A 62 5.87 -10.51 -16.20
N SER A 63 4.72 -10.33 -16.86
CA SER A 63 4.25 -9.00 -17.31
C SER A 63 3.07 -8.44 -16.51
N MET A 64 2.73 -9.03 -15.36
CA MET A 64 1.53 -8.66 -14.62
C MET A 64 1.69 -7.31 -13.89
N SER A 65 1.08 -6.27 -14.44
CA SER A 65 0.99 -4.94 -13.81
C SER A 65 -0.23 -4.85 -12.88
N LEU A 66 -0.03 -4.40 -11.63
CA LEU A 66 -1.11 -4.13 -10.69
C LEU A 66 -1.56 -2.66 -10.81
N PHE A 67 -2.83 -2.45 -11.16
CA PHE A 67 -3.45 -1.13 -11.12
C PHE A 67 -4.31 -0.99 -9.87
N PHE A 68 -3.99 -0.02 -9.02
CA PHE A 68 -4.80 0.31 -7.85
C PHE A 68 -5.77 1.43 -8.20
N PRO A 69 -7.07 1.15 -8.39
CA PRO A 69 -8.06 2.18 -8.69
C PRO A 69 -8.25 3.09 -7.48
N ARG A 70 -8.44 4.40 -7.71
CA ARG A 70 -8.75 5.32 -6.61
C ARG A 70 -10.07 4.94 -5.94
N PRO A 71 -10.18 5.04 -4.61
CA PRO A 71 -11.46 4.84 -3.94
C PRO A 71 -12.49 5.87 -4.43
N ARG A 72 -13.69 5.41 -4.77
CA ARG A 72 -14.83 6.28 -5.07
C ARG A 72 -15.21 7.03 -3.79
N GLN A 73 -14.94 8.33 -3.74
CA GLN A 73 -15.57 9.20 -2.75
C GLN A 73 -17.05 9.35 -3.15
N ARG A 74 -17.96 8.83 -2.31
CA ARG A 74 -19.39 9.12 -2.46
C ARG A 74 -19.61 10.59 -2.12
N ALA A 75 -20.12 11.35 -3.09
CA ALA A 75 -20.60 12.71 -2.83
C ALA A 75 -21.74 12.65 -1.78
N PRO A 76 -21.82 13.63 -0.86
CA PRO A 76 -22.93 13.70 0.07
C PRO A 76 -24.24 13.88 -0.71
N ARG A 77 -25.22 13.02 -0.44
CA ARG A 77 -26.60 13.24 -0.90
C ARG A 77 -27.09 14.51 -0.20
N LYS A 78 -27.32 15.58 -0.96
CA LYS A 78 -28.10 16.72 -0.47
C LYS A 78 -29.52 16.23 -0.22
N SER A 79 -29.99 16.45 1.00
CA SER A 79 -31.38 16.23 1.41
C SER A 79 -32.25 17.42 1.04
#